data_AF-A0A892IEM2-F1
#
_entry.id   AF-A0A892IEM2-F1
#
_cell.length_a   1.000
_cell.length_b   1.000
_cell.length_c   1.000
_cell.angle_alpha   90.00
_cell.angle_beta   90.00
_cell.angle_gamma   90.00
#
_symmetry.space_group_name_H-M   'P 1'
#
loop_
_entity.id
_entity.type
_entity.pdbx_description
1 polymer ?
#
loop_
_entity_poly.entity_id
_entity_poly.type
_entity_poly.pdbx_seq_one_letter_code
_entity_poly.pdbx_strand_id
1 'polypeptide(L)'
;MKEFLLILTAVSIWGGVWRFAASQWAKRGHGKVVRNFGGAGGGFIAASIFLMVFLPAPHQDASAKKAEPGATASASVAASAMTVATASAPAAIDSPANSEPEKIEATLDFTPKEYQDRFNKVMRELDLPFRANLKIEPGKGNLDTAQTRLNDHLAIMASVDKKSGKLTGVLMIGEGDGSFESGANVLMIGTASMIAAVPNGTTKTVGPEVLKLMREFETGSDKPSSRILNGVRLSHTRTPGVATMFAAEPA
;
A
#
# COMPACT_ATOMS: atom_id res chain seq x y z
N MET A 1 -26.42 -25.72 -6.47
CA MET A 1 -27.14 -26.02 -5.20
C MET A 1 -26.21 -26.52 -4.11
N LYS A 2 -25.26 -27.41 -4.43
CA LYS A 2 -24.26 -27.92 -3.47
C LYS A 2 -23.33 -26.81 -2.94
N GLU A 3 -22.94 -25.82 -3.76
CA GLU A 3 -22.11 -24.71 -3.28
C GLU A 3 -22.84 -23.81 -2.29
N PHE A 4 -24.13 -23.54 -2.51
CA PHE A 4 -24.96 -22.78 -1.58
C PHE A 4 -25.08 -23.48 -0.21
N LEU A 5 -25.17 -24.81 -0.19
CA LEU A 5 -25.21 -25.57 1.05
C LEU A 5 -23.87 -25.50 1.81
N LEU A 6 -22.74 -25.47 1.09
CA LEU A 6 -21.40 -25.33 1.66
C LEU A 6 -21.15 -23.94 2.27
N ILE A 7 -21.69 -22.89 1.65
CA ILE A 7 -21.60 -21.53 2.19
C ILE A 7 -22.44 -21.42 3.47
N LEU A 8 -23.66 -21.99 3.48
CA LEU A 8 -24.51 -22.01 4.68
C LEU A 8 -23.88 -22.78 5.85
N THR A 9 -23.20 -23.89 5.58
CA THR A 9 -22.48 -24.64 6.63
C THR A 9 -21.25 -23.87 7.11
N ALA A 10 -20.48 -23.23 6.23
CA ALA A 10 -19.35 -22.39 6.62
C ALA A 10 -19.77 -21.21 7.51
N VAL A 11 -20.89 -20.54 7.19
CA VAL A 11 -21.46 -19.45 8.01
C VAL A 11 -21.93 -19.97 9.37
N SER A 12 -22.51 -21.16 9.41
CA SER A 12 -22.95 -21.80 10.66
C SER A 12 -21.77 -22.17 11.56
N ILE A 13 -20.68 -22.71 10.98
CA ILE A 13 -19.42 -23.00 11.68
C ILE A 13 -18.81 -21.70 12.21
N TRP A 14 -18.78 -20.65 11.39
CA TRP A 14 -18.27 -19.34 11.78
C TRP A 14 -19.00 -18.77 13.00
N GLY A 15 -20.34 -18.72 12.95
CA GLY A 15 -21.18 -18.24 14.04
C GLY A 15 -21.04 -19.07 15.32
N GLY A 16 -20.90 -20.39 15.19
CA GLY A 16 -20.67 -21.31 16.31
C GLY A 16 -19.35 -21.07 17.03
N VAL A 17 -18.25 -20.99 16.26
CA VAL A 17 -16.90 -20.72 16.79
C VAL A 17 -16.83 -19.33 17.43
N TRP A 18 -17.41 -18.32 16.77
CA TRP A 18 -17.48 -16.96 17.31
C TRP A 18 -18.20 -16.92 18.66
N ARG A 19 -19.40 -17.52 18.74
CA ARG A 19 -20.20 -17.55 19.97
C ARG A 19 -19.48 -18.30 21.09
N PHE A 20 -18.80 -19.40 20.78
CA PHE A 20 -18.04 -20.18 21.76
C PHE A 20 -16.83 -19.39 22.29
N ALA A 21 -16.01 -18.81 21.41
CA ALA A 21 -14.83 -18.01 21.77
C ALA A 21 -15.22 -16.77 22.58
N ALA A 22 -16.30 -16.08 22.17
CA ALA A 22 -16.86 -14.97 22.93
C ALA A 22 -17.28 -15.42 24.34
N SER A 23 -17.96 -16.57 24.48
CA SER A 23 -18.37 -17.06 25.82
C SER A 23 -17.17 -17.38 26.74
N GLN A 24 -16.09 -17.92 26.18
CA GLN A 24 -14.89 -18.28 26.96
C GLN A 24 -14.12 -17.05 27.43
N TRP A 25 -14.07 -15.99 26.61
CA TRP A 25 -13.42 -14.75 27.00
C TRP A 25 -14.28 -13.87 27.92
N ALA A 26 -15.61 -14.01 27.87
CA ALA A 26 -16.50 -13.44 28.87
C ALA A 26 -16.18 -13.97 30.28
N LYS A 27 -15.88 -15.27 30.41
CA LYS A 27 -15.50 -15.91 31.68
C LYS A 27 -14.14 -15.43 32.23
N ARG A 28 -13.30 -14.83 31.38
CA ARG A 28 -11.97 -14.31 31.74
C ARG A 28 -11.94 -12.80 32.01
N GLY A 29 -13.11 -12.15 32.10
CA GLY A 29 -13.23 -10.74 32.47
C GLY A 29 -12.76 -9.75 31.38
N HIS A 30 -12.60 -10.19 30.13
CA HIS A 30 -12.20 -9.30 29.04
C HIS A 30 -13.37 -8.46 28.54
N GLY A 31 -13.09 -7.19 28.24
CA GLY A 31 -14.07 -6.21 27.78
C GLY A 31 -14.82 -6.63 26.51
N LYS A 32 -16.06 -6.13 26.36
CA LYS A 32 -17.00 -6.49 25.30
C LYS A 32 -16.43 -6.34 23.87
N VAL A 33 -15.52 -5.39 23.67
CA VAL A 33 -14.85 -5.11 22.38
C VAL A 33 -13.83 -6.20 22.04
N VAL A 34 -12.88 -6.49 22.95
CA VAL A 34 -11.86 -7.55 22.78
C VAL A 34 -12.54 -8.92 22.54
N ARG A 35 -13.66 -9.14 23.22
CA ARG A 35 -14.46 -10.36 23.11
C ARG A 35 -15.05 -10.59 21.72
N ASN A 36 -15.56 -9.54 21.09
CA ASN A 36 -16.23 -9.64 19.81
C ASN A 36 -15.22 -9.72 18.65
N PHE A 37 -14.13 -8.94 18.70
CA PHE A 37 -13.14 -8.89 17.62
C PHE A 37 -12.28 -10.16 17.53
N GLY A 38 -11.72 -10.65 18.64
CA GLY A 38 -10.90 -11.85 18.54
C GLY A 38 -11.72 -13.14 18.38
N GLY A 39 -12.99 -13.15 18.79
CA GLY A 39 -13.91 -14.25 18.46
C GLY A 39 -14.27 -14.29 16.97
N ALA A 40 -14.45 -13.13 16.34
CA ALA A 40 -14.70 -13.02 14.90
C ALA A 40 -13.49 -13.49 14.08
N GLY A 41 -12.28 -13.11 14.50
CA GLY A 41 -11.02 -13.55 13.89
C GLY A 41 -10.79 -15.07 13.99
N GLY A 42 -10.99 -15.66 15.18
CA GLY A 42 -10.87 -17.11 15.36
C GLY A 42 -11.87 -17.91 14.53
N GLY A 43 -13.10 -17.41 14.39
CA GLY A 43 -14.10 -18.02 13.53
C GLY A 43 -13.72 -17.97 12.06
N PHE A 44 -13.18 -16.86 11.57
CA PHE A 44 -12.83 -16.68 10.15
C PHE A 44 -11.75 -17.67 9.70
N ILE A 45 -10.75 -17.92 10.56
CA ILE A 45 -9.70 -18.90 10.31
C ILE A 45 -10.28 -20.32 10.20
N ALA A 46 -11.17 -20.72 11.12
CA ALA A 46 -11.80 -22.04 11.10
C ALA A 46 -12.67 -22.25 9.85
N ALA A 47 -13.44 -21.23 9.45
CA ALA A 47 -14.27 -21.28 8.24
C ALA A 47 -13.42 -21.34 6.95
N SER A 48 -12.28 -20.65 6.92
CA SER A 48 -11.35 -20.66 5.78
C SER A 48 -10.70 -22.03 5.60
N ILE A 49 -10.28 -22.68 6.69
CA ILE A 49 -9.74 -24.06 6.66
C ILE A 49 -10.81 -25.04 6.17
N PHE A 50 -12.04 -24.92 6.68
CA PHE A 50 -13.15 -25.76 6.23
C PHE A 50 -13.41 -25.60 4.73
N LEU A 51 -13.43 -24.36 4.21
CA LEU A 51 -13.60 -24.11 2.79
C LEU A 51 -12.45 -24.70 1.96
N MET A 52 -11.19 -24.57 2.39
CA MET A 52 -10.05 -25.16 1.67
C MET A 52 -10.09 -26.70 1.60
N VAL A 53 -10.61 -27.37 2.63
CA VAL A 53 -10.70 -28.84 2.65
C VAL A 53 -11.87 -29.37 1.82
N PHE A 54 -12.97 -28.62 1.72
CA PHE A 54 -14.23 -29.09 1.14
C PHE A 54 -14.63 -28.42 -0.19
N LEU A 55 -13.91 -27.40 -0.64
CA LEU A 55 -14.05 -26.89 -2.01
C LEU A 55 -13.43 -27.90 -2.99
N PRO A 56 -14.19 -28.39 -3.99
CA PRO A 56 -13.59 -29.19 -5.05
C PRO A 56 -12.55 -28.34 -5.78
N ALA A 57 -11.33 -28.86 -5.89
CA ALA A 57 -10.29 -28.25 -6.70
C ALA A 57 -10.81 -28.06 -8.14
N PRO A 58 -10.53 -26.92 -8.79
CA PRO A 58 -10.86 -26.75 -10.20
C PRO A 58 -10.19 -27.88 -10.99
N HIS A 59 -10.98 -28.57 -11.81
CA HIS A 59 -10.52 -29.63 -12.71
C HIS A 59 -9.39 -29.07 -13.60
N GLN A 60 -8.15 -29.48 -13.30
CA GLN A 60 -7.05 -29.44 -14.24
C GLN A 60 -7.12 -30.72 -15.08
N ASP A 61 -7.59 -30.57 -16.32
CA ASP A 61 -7.43 -31.62 -17.32
C ASP A 61 -5.96 -31.68 -17.77
N ALA A 62 -5.33 -32.78 -17.36
CA ALA A 62 -4.26 -33.57 -17.99
C ALA A 62 -3.03 -32.87 -18.60
N SER A 63 -1.85 -33.13 -18.01
CA SER A 63 -1.01 -34.27 -18.45
C SER A 63 0.12 -34.56 -17.47
N ALA A 64 0.34 -35.85 -17.21
CA ALA A 64 1.23 -36.39 -16.19
C ALA A 64 2.59 -36.84 -16.75
N LYS A 65 3.67 -36.71 -15.97
CA LYS A 65 4.62 -37.82 -15.76
C LYS A 65 5.45 -37.69 -14.47
N LYS A 66 5.34 -38.75 -13.67
CA LYS A 66 5.98 -39.19 -12.41
C LYS A 66 7.46 -39.61 -12.68
N ALA A 67 8.46 -39.60 -11.77
CA ALA A 67 8.63 -40.23 -10.44
C ALA A 67 9.98 -39.72 -9.80
N GLU A 68 10.05 -39.25 -8.54
CA GLU A 68 10.44 -39.94 -7.26
C GLU A 68 11.97 -40.20 -7.05
N PRO A 69 12.51 -40.50 -5.83
CA PRO A 69 12.62 -39.69 -4.60
C PRO A 69 14.02 -39.76 -3.87
N GLY A 70 14.20 -39.00 -2.78
CA GLY A 70 15.27 -39.16 -1.77
C GLY A 70 15.90 -37.81 -1.33
N ALA A 71 16.23 -37.51 -0.08
CA ALA A 71 16.23 -38.24 1.18
C ALA A 71 16.34 -37.23 2.37
N THR A 72 15.80 -37.63 3.54
CA THR A 72 16.21 -37.33 4.95
C THR A 72 16.84 -36.00 5.36
N ALA A 73 16.30 -35.36 6.40
CA ALA A 73 16.93 -35.30 7.74
C ALA A 73 15.98 -34.70 8.80
N SER A 74 16.28 -35.01 10.05
CA SER A 74 15.45 -34.98 11.26
C SER A 74 15.91 -33.90 12.25
N ALA A 75 15.13 -33.73 13.34
CA ALA A 75 15.42 -33.04 14.62
C ALA A 75 15.38 -31.49 14.63
N SER A 76 15.06 -30.77 15.71
CA SER A 76 14.60 -31.07 17.08
C SER A 76 14.43 -29.71 17.82
N VAL A 77 13.30 -29.55 18.53
CA VAL A 77 13.08 -28.86 19.84
C VAL A 77 13.75 -27.51 20.17
N ALA A 78 12.93 -26.50 20.50
CA ALA A 78 12.92 -25.67 21.74
C ALA A 78 12.15 -24.35 21.47
N ALA A 79 10.99 -24.04 22.06
CA ALA A 79 10.70 -23.72 23.47
C ALA A 79 11.50 -22.52 24.02
N SER A 80 10.95 -21.30 23.90
CA SER A 80 10.74 -20.37 25.03
C SER A 80 10.20 -19.03 24.55
N ALA A 81 8.94 -18.76 24.91
CA ALA A 81 8.40 -17.42 24.97
C ALA A 81 8.73 -16.85 26.36
N MET A 82 9.53 -15.78 26.41
CA MET A 82 9.61 -14.89 27.57
C MET A 82 8.85 -13.60 27.26
N THR A 83 7.81 -13.39 28.06
CA THR A 83 7.55 -12.19 28.86
C THR A 83 7.41 -10.83 28.17
N VAL A 84 6.21 -10.30 28.32
CA VAL A 84 5.81 -8.90 28.21
C VAL A 84 6.69 -8.00 29.09
N ALA A 85 7.20 -6.90 28.53
CA ALA A 85 7.55 -5.71 29.30
C ALA A 85 7.23 -4.44 28.49
N THR A 86 6.22 -3.73 28.97
CA THR A 86 5.86 -2.34 28.66
C THR A 86 6.99 -1.39 29.08
N ALA A 87 7.45 -0.48 28.20
CA ALA A 87 7.91 0.88 28.55
C ALA A 87 8.33 1.69 27.31
N SER A 88 7.69 2.87 27.18
CA SER A 88 8.25 4.19 26.84
C SER A 88 9.32 4.39 25.74
N ALA A 89 9.03 5.35 24.87
CA ALA A 89 9.85 6.00 23.83
C ALA A 89 11.31 6.38 24.22
N PRO A 90 12.16 6.90 23.30
CA PRO A 90 12.21 6.84 21.83
C PRO A 90 13.54 6.23 21.33
N ALA A 91 13.50 5.24 20.43
CA ALA A 91 14.73 4.73 19.82
C ALA A 91 15.06 5.53 18.56
N ALA A 92 16.17 6.27 18.65
CA ALA A 92 16.85 6.91 17.55
C ALA A 92 17.03 5.91 16.38
N ILE A 93 16.65 6.36 15.18
CA ILE A 93 17.07 5.71 13.94
C ILE A 93 18.54 6.10 13.75
N ASP A 94 19.44 5.25 14.24
CA ASP A 94 20.83 5.23 13.82
C ASP A 94 20.86 4.86 12.32
N SER A 95 20.83 5.90 11.49
CA SER A 95 21.22 5.79 10.08
C SER A 95 22.73 5.61 10.02
N PRO A 96 23.27 4.54 9.40
CA PRO A 96 24.69 4.47 9.17
C PRO A 96 25.10 5.63 8.24
N ALA A 97 26.02 6.43 8.76
CA ALA A 97 26.64 7.54 8.10
C ALA A 97 27.35 7.07 6.82
N ASN A 98 26.78 7.43 5.67
CA ASN A 98 27.55 7.75 4.48
C ASN A 98 26.84 8.90 3.75
N SER A 99 26.89 10.08 4.37
CA SER A 99 26.40 11.31 3.75
C SER A 99 27.49 11.88 2.86
N GLU A 100 27.64 11.32 1.65
CA GLU A 100 28.13 12.15 0.55
C GLU A 100 27.12 13.29 0.34
N PRO A 101 27.57 14.51 0.03
CA PRO A 101 26.65 15.59 -0.29
C PRO A 101 25.88 15.19 -1.54
N GLU A 102 24.60 14.82 -1.40
CA GLU A 102 23.68 14.65 -2.52
C GLU A 102 23.74 15.92 -3.36
N LYS A 103 24.37 15.79 -4.52
CA LYS A 103 24.41 16.82 -5.54
C LYS A 103 22.98 16.89 -6.07
N ILE A 104 22.24 17.90 -5.64
CA ILE A 104 20.93 18.21 -6.21
C ILE A 104 21.19 18.67 -7.64
N GLU A 105 21.19 17.74 -8.60
CA GLU A 105 21.54 18.04 -9.99
C GLU A 105 20.33 18.47 -10.83
N ALA A 106 19.11 18.15 -10.42
CA ALA A 106 17.92 18.49 -11.19
C ALA A 106 16.69 18.74 -10.32
N THR A 107 15.80 19.61 -10.80
CA THR A 107 14.51 19.92 -10.18
C THR A 107 13.41 19.76 -11.22
N LEU A 108 12.15 19.59 -10.78
CA LEU A 108 10.97 19.59 -11.64
C LEU A 108 10.58 20.99 -12.13
N ASP A 109 11.34 22.03 -11.75
CA ASP A 109 11.08 23.43 -12.10
C ASP A 109 9.73 24.00 -11.63
N PHE A 110 9.13 23.38 -10.61
CA PHE A 110 7.94 23.90 -9.92
C PHE A 110 8.24 24.13 -8.45
N THR A 111 7.61 25.12 -7.84
CA THR A 111 7.53 25.28 -6.38
C THR A 111 6.45 24.37 -5.79
N PRO A 112 6.46 24.09 -4.47
CA PRO A 112 5.37 23.38 -3.81
C PRO A 112 3.98 24.00 -4.07
N LYS A 113 3.89 25.33 -4.07
CA LYS A 113 2.64 26.06 -4.31
C LYS A 113 2.14 25.88 -5.74
N GLU A 114 3.03 25.99 -6.74
CA GLU A 114 2.65 25.78 -8.15
C GLU A 114 2.18 24.34 -8.39
N TYR A 115 2.86 23.36 -7.82
CA TYR A 115 2.41 21.96 -7.88
C TYR A 115 1.02 21.80 -7.24
N GLN A 116 0.80 22.35 -6.04
CA GLN A 116 -0.49 22.31 -5.36
C GLN A 116 -1.60 22.91 -6.22
N ASP A 117 -1.37 24.10 -6.80
CA ASP A 117 -2.37 24.79 -7.60
C ASP A 117 -2.73 24.00 -8.85
N ARG A 118 -1.73 23.36 -9.49
CA ARG A 118 -1.91 22.46 -10.62
C ARG A 118 -2.69 21.20 -10.25
N PHE A 119 -2.32 20.53 -9.15
CA PHE A 119 -3.05 19.37 -8.65
C PHE A 119 -4.51 19.71 -8.35
N ASN A 120 -4.75 20.80 -7.62
CA ASN A 120 -6.10 21.25 -7.27
C ASN A 120 -6.91 21.66 -8.51
N LYS A 121 -6.26 22.19 -9.55
CA LYS A 121 -6.90 22.45 -10.85
C LYS A 121 -7.36 21.16 -11.50
N VAL A 122 -6.51 20.14 -11.58
CA VAL A 122 -6.89 18.83 -12.13
C VAL A 122 -8.03 18.21 -11.35
N MET A 123 -8.00 18.27 -10.01
CA MET A 123 -9.09 17.76 -9.17
C MET A 123 -10.43 18.45 -9.44
N ARG A 124 -10.43 19.76 -9.70
CA ARG A 124 -11.65 20.50 -10.09
C ARG A 124 -12.13 20.11 -11.48
N GLU A 125 -11.22 19.95 -12.45
CA GLU A 125 -11.56 19.54 -13.81
C GLU A 125 -12.16 18.13 -13.86
N LEU A 126 -11.77 17.26 -12.92
CA LEU A 126 -12.31 15.90 -12.76
C LEU A 126 -13.52 15.81 -11.82
N ASP A 127 -13.99 16.93 -11.27
CA ASP A 127 -15.06 16.99 -10.25
C ASP A 127 -14.83 16.08 -9.03
N LEU A 128 -13.57 15.97 -8.61
CA LEU A 128 -13.17 15.20 -7.44
C LEU A 128 -13.09 16.11 -6.20
N PRO A 129 -13.43 15.62 -4.99
CA PRO A 129 -13.48 16.45 -3.79
C PRO A 129 -12.11 16.68 -3.14
N PHE A 130 -11.07 15.97 -3.56
CA PHE A 130 -9.75 16.02 -2.94
C PHE A 130 -9.02 17.35 -3.22
N ARG A 131 -8.44 17.95 -2.18
CA ARG A 131 -7.66 19.19 -2.29
C ARG A 131 -6.34 19.04 -1.55
N ALA A 132 -5.25 19.30 -2.26
CA ALA A 132 -3.93 19.41 -1.66
C ALA A 132 -3.79 20.74 -0.91
N ASN A 133 -3.25 20.65 0.30
CA ASN A 133 -2.75 21.78 1.06
C ASN A 133 -1.37 21.39 1.61
N LEU A 134 -0.33 21.65 0.82
CA LEU A 134 1.04 21.25 1.10
C LEU A 134 1.60 22.11 2.23
N LYS A 135 2.06 21.43 3.28
CA LYS A 135 2.78 22.04 4.40
C LYS A 135 4.25 21.70 4.26
N ILE A 136 5.10 22.73 4.25
CA ILE A 136 6.55 22.57 4.19
C ILE A 136 7.05 22.32 5.61
N GLU A 137 7.82 21.27 5.78
CA GLU A 137 8.47 20.87 7.02
C GLU A 137 9.99 20.84 6.79
N PRO A 138 10.79 21.36 7.75
CA PRO A 138 12.24 21.34 7.63
C PRO A 138 12.78 19.91 7.50
N GLY A 139 13.52 19.64 6.43
CA GLY A 139 14.16 18.35 6.20
C GLY A 139 15.64 18.35 6.60
N LYS A 140 16.27 17.17 6.52
CA LYS A 140 17.72 17.00 6.74
C LYS A 140 18.50 17.43 5.49
N GLY A 141 19.74 17.91 5.70
CA GLY A 141 20.61 18.30 4.59
C GLY A 141 20.06 19.47 3.76
N ASN A 142 20.14 19.37 2.44
CA ASN A 142 19.76 20.42 1.49
C ASN A 142 18.27 20.35 1.07
N LEU A 143 17.49 19.42 1.61
CA LEU A 143 16.10 19.21 1.22
C LEU A 143 15.16 19.54 2.38
N ASP A 144 14.05 20.18 2.04
CA ASP A 144 12.83 20.25 2.84
C ASP A 144 11.79 19.29 2.27
N THR A 145 10.76 18.99 3.06
CA THR A 145 9.64 18.14 2.62
C THR A 145 8.36 18.94 2.65
N ALA A 146 7.62 18.96 1.54
CA ALA A 146 6.26 19.45 1.50
C ALA A 146 5.30 18.27 1.49
N GLN A 147 4.30 18.24 2.39
CA GLN A 147 3.38 17.11 2.46
C GLN A 147 1.93 17.53 2.68
N THR A 148 1.00 16.70 2.20
CA THR A 148 -0.43 16.85 2.45
C THR A 148 -1.07 15.47 2.53
N ARG A 149 -2.03 15.32 3.44
CA ARG A 149 -2.94 14.17 3.48
C ARG A 149 -4.24 14.58 2.82
N LEU A 150 -4.68 13.79 1.86
CA LEU A 150 -5.95 14.01 1.17
C LEU A 150 -7.09 13.33 1.94
N ASN A 151 -6.80 12.16 2.52
CA ASN A 151 -7.61 11.47 3.52
C ASN A 151 -6.73 10.45 4.29
N ASP A 152 -7.34 9.52 5.02
CA ASP A 152 -6.64 8.51 5.81
C ASP A 152 -5.83 7.49 4.98
N HIS A 153 -6.12 7.37 3.68
CA HIS A 153 -5.53 6.38 2.78
C HIS A 153 -4.67 6.99 1.68
N LEU A 154 -4.64 8.31 1.55
CA LEU A 154 -4.07 9.01 0.41
C LEU A 154 -3.24 10.20 0.88
N ALA A 155 -1.96 10.20 0.50
CA ALA A 155 -1.03 11.27 0.83
C ALA A 155 -0.17 11.66 -0.37
N ILE A 156 0.27 12.91 -0.40
CA ILE A 156 1.27 13.41 -1.34
C ILE A 156 2.42 13.99 -0.52
N MET A 157 3.62 13.60 -0.88
CA MET A 157 4.88 14.11 -0.37
C MET A 157 5.67 14.68 -1.55
N ALA A 158 6.39 15.76 -1.34
CA ALA A 158 7.26 16.35 -2.33
C ALA A 158 8.55 16.80 -1.65
N SER A 159 9.69 16.55 -2.29
CA SER A 159 10.98 17.00 -1.81
C SER A 159 11.28 18.36 -2.43
N VAL A 160 11.83 19.28 -1.63
CA VAL A 160 12.07 20.69 -2.01
C VAL A 160 13.53 21.01 -1.81
N ASP A 161 14.21 21.48 -2.85
CA ASP A 161 15.57 22.00 -2.73
C ASP A 161 15.56 23.33 -1.96
N LYS A 162 16.28 23.38 -0.83
CA LYS A 162 16.35 24.58 0.04
C LYS A 162 16.93 25.80 -0.66
N LYS A 163 17.78 25.60 -1.68
CA LYS A 163 18.47 26.70 -2.38
C LYS A 163 17.54 27.40 -3.38
N SER A 164 16.83 26.62 -4.19
CA SER A 164 15.97 27.14 -5.26
C SER A 164 14.49 27.25 -4.86
N GLY A 165 14.07 26.56 -3.80
CA GLY A 165 12.66 26.43 -3.41
C GLY A 165 11.83 25.58 -4.38
N LYS A 166 12.49 24.85 -5.29
CA LYS A 166 11.85 24.02 -6.32
C LYS A 166 11.77 22.57 -5.89
N LEU A 167 10.79 21.86 -6.44
CA LEU A 167 10.57 20.45 -6.20
C LEU A 167 11.67 19.62 -6.86
N THR A 168 12.26 18.70 -6.12
CA THR A 168 13.19 17.68 -6.65
C THR A 168 12.49 16.35 -6.93
N GLY A 169 11.30 16.16 -6.37
CA GLY A 169 10.48 14.98 -6.62
C GLY A 169 9.12 15.09 -5.96
N VAL A 170 8.17 14.28 -6.44
CA VAL A 170 6.83 14.13 -5.88
C VAL A 170 6.54 12.64 -5.75
N LEU A 171 5.96 12.24 -4.61
CA LEU A 171 5.50 10.90 -4.32
C LEU A 171 4.05 10.96 -3.85
N MET A 172 3.16 10.29 -4.56
CA MET A 172 1.80 10.00 -4.10
C MET A 172 1.76 8.57 -3.56
N ILE A 173 1.20 8.42 -2.36
CA ILE A 173 1.02 7.14 -1.69
C ILE A 173 -0.49 6.93 -1.50
N GLY A 174 -0.97 5.76 -1.92
CA GLY A 174 -2.37 5.37 -1.79
C GLY A 174 -2.53 3.93 -1.31
N GLU A 175 -3.36 3.74 -0.30
CA GLU A 175 -3.77 2.42 0.18
C GLU A 175 -5.22 2.14 -0.23
N GLY A 176 -5.45 0.96 -0.82
CA GLY A 176 -6.79 0.50 -1.16
C GLY A 176 -7.40 -0.31 -0.02
N ASP A 177 -8.66 -0.05 0.34
CA ASP A 177 -9.39 -0.84 1.34
C ASP A 177 -10.02 -2.14 0.78
N GLY A 178 -9.75 -2.44 -0.49
CA GLY A 178 -10.31 -3.58 -1.22
C GLY A 178 -11.63 -3.27 -1.94
N SER A 179 -12.25 -2.10 -1.70
CA SER A 179 -13.41 -1.64 -2.46
C SER A 179 -13.00 -1.12 -3.85
N PHE A 180 -13.95 -1.16 -4.78
CA PHE A 180 -13.77 -0.60 -6.11
C PHE A 180 -13.54 0.92 -6.06
N GLU A 181 -14.27 1.64 -5.21
CA GLU A 181 -14.16 3.09 -5.06
C GLU A 181 -12.78 3.50 -4.57
N SER A 182 -12.23 2.80 -3.57
CA SER A 182 -10.89 3.07 -3.07
C SER A 182 -9.82 2.84 -4.15
N GLY A 183 -9.92 1.73 -4.90
CA GLY A 183 -9.03 1.47 -6.03
C GLY A 183 -9.11 2.55 -7.13
N ALA A 184 -10.32 3.01 -7.44
CA ALA A 184 -10.53 4.10 -8.40
C ALA A 184 -9.94 5.43 -7.90
N ASN A 185 -10.11 5.76 -6.62
CA ASN A 185 -9.55 6.96 -6.01
C ASN A 185 -8.01 6.95 -6.05
N VAL A 186 -7.36 5.82 -5.73
CA VAL A 186 -5.90 5.68 -5.83
C VAL A 186 -5.43 5.96 -7.27
N LEU A 187 -6.09 5.37 -8.27
CA LEU A 187 -5.76 5.59 -9.69
C LEU A 187 -5.95 7.05 -10.11
N MET A 188 -7.10 7.65 -9.81
CA MET A 188 -7.42 9.01 -10.23
C MET A 188 -6.49 10.05 -9.59
N ILE A 189 -6.23 9.91 -8.29
CA ILE A 189 -5.35 10.81 -7.55
C ILE A 189 -3.89 10.59 -7.95
N GLY A 190 -3.46 9.34 -8.13
CA GLY A 190 -2.13 9.01 -8.65
C GLY A 190 -1.90 9.67 -10.01
N THR A 191 -2.86 9.50 -10.92
CA THR A 191 -2.83 10.13 -12.26
C THR A 191 -2.77 11.65 -12.16
N ALA A 192 -3.62 12.27 -11.35
CA ALA A 192 -3.63 13.72 -11.19
C ALA A 192 -2.33 14.26 -10.56
N SER A 193 -1.72 13.50 -9.65
CA SER A 193 -0.42 13.84 -9.07
C SER A 193 0.67 13.87 -10.15
N MET A 194 0.67 12.87 -11.05
CA MET A 194 1.60 12.84 -12.18
C MET A 194 1.31 13.97 -13.18
N ILE A 195 0.04 14.28 -13.47
CA ILE A 195 -0.34 15.42 -14.32
C ILE A 195 0.20 16.75 -13.75
N ALA A 196 0.11 16.92 -12.43
CA ALA A 196 0.59 18.11 -11.75
C ALA A 196 2.13 18.20 -11.73
N ALA A 197 2.84 17.07 -11.80
CA ALA A 197 4.30 17.02 -11.81
C ALA A 197 4.92 17.15 -13.22
N VAL A 198 4.20 16.81 -14.29
CA VAL A 198 4.73 16.83 -15.66
C VAL A 198 4.50 18.19 -16.33
N PRO A 199 5.51 18.89 -16.89
CA PRO A 199 5.30 20.12 -17.65
C PRO A 199 4.27 19.92 -18.77
N ASN A 200 3.26 20.81 -18.83
CA ASN A 200 2.13 20.70 -19.76
C ASN A 200 1.38 19.35 -19.69
N GLY A 201 1.42 18.69 -18.54
CA GLY A 201 0.70 17.45 -18.29
C GLY A 201 -0.81 17.64 -18.42
N THR A 202 -1.48 16.68 -19.06
CA THR A 202 -2.94 16.61 -19.17
C THR A 202 -3.39 15.16 -19.00
N THR A 203 -4.69 14.94 -18.78
CA THR A 203 -5.27 13.59 -18.74
C THR A 203 -5.01 12.81 -20.03
N LYS A 204 -4.95 13.48 -21.18
CA LYS A 204 -4.71 12.84 -22.48
C LYS A 204 -3.26 12.40 -22.69
N THR A 205 -2.31 13.11 -22.08
CA THR A 205 -0.88 12.82 -22.24
C THR A 205 -0.34 11.94 -21.13
N VAL A 206 -0.73 12.18 -19.89
CA VAL A 206 -0.20 11.48 -18.71
C VAL A 206 -1.04 10.25 -18.34
N GLY A 207 -2.37 10.32 -18.50
CA GLY A 207 -3.28 9.22 -18.14
C GLY A 207 -2.92 7.88 -18.79
N PRO A 208 -2.71 7.83 -20.12
CA PRO A 208 -2.29 6.59 -20.78
C PRO A 208 -0.94 6.05 -20.29
N GLU A 209 0.01 6.93 -19.95
CA GLU A 209 1.33 6.52 -19.43
C GLU A 209 1.21 5.94 -18.02
N VAL A 210 0.39 6.52 -17.15
CA VAL A 210 0.11 5.95 -15.82
C VAL A 210 -0.54 4.57 -15.93
N LEU A 211 -1.48 4.38 -16.86
CA LEU A 211 -2.06 3.06 -17.11
C LEU A 211 -1.03 2.05 -17.65
N LYS A 212 -0.07 2.49 -18.47
CA LYS A 212 1.04 1.62 -18.91
C LYS A 212 1.94 1.23 -17.75
N LEU A 213 2.34 2.18 -16.91
CA LEU A 213 3.13 1.91 -15.70
C LEU A 213 2.48 0.82 -14.84
N MET A 214 1.18 0.95 -14.56
CA MET A 214 0.45 -0.03 -13.76
C MET A 214 0.35 -1.42 -14.41
N ARG A 215 0.23 -1.49 -15.75
CA ARG A 215 0.17 -2.77 -16.47
C ARG A 215 1.53 -3.46 -16.57
N GLU A 216 2.60 -2.67 -16.68
CA GLU A 216 3.96 -3.17 -16.83
C GLU A 216 4.62 -3.52 -15.50
N PHE A 217 4.05 -3.06 -14.38
CA PHE A 217 4.51 -3.45 -13.07
C PHE A 217 4.22 -4.93 -12.81
N GLU A 218 5.29 -5.69 -12.58
CA GLU A 218 5.22 -7.10 -12.21
C GLU A 218 4.93 -7.23 -10.72
N THR A 219 3.81 -7.87 -10.36
CA THR A 219 3.43 -8.07 -8.97
C THR A 219 4.46 -8.95 -8.26
N GLY A 220 5.02 -8.47 -7.14
CA GLY A 220 6.08 -9.16 -6.39
C GLY A 220 7.51 -8.83 -6.84
N SER A 221 7.66 -7.93 -7.82
CA SER A 221 8.95 -7.34 -8.17
C SER A 221 9.28 -6.15 -7.27
N ASP A 222 10.54 -6.06 -6.84
CA ASP A 222 11.06 -4.88 -6.14
C ASP A 222 11.40 -3.74 -7.11
N LYS A 223 11.30 -3.96 -8.42
CA LYS A 223 11.64 -2.96 -9.43
C LYS A 223 10.41 -2.11 -9.79
N PRO A 224 10.50 -0.77 -9.70
CA PRO A 224 9.44 0.09 -10.18
C PRO A 224 9.29 -0.06 -11.70
N SER A 225 8.05 0.05 -12.18
CA SER A 225 7.81 0.38 -13.59
C SER A 225 8.13 1.87 -13.80
N SER A 226 8.72 2.24 -14.93
CA SER A 226 9.10 3.65 -15.18
C SER A 226 8.98 4.06 -16.65
N ARG A 227 8.66 5.34 -16.85
CA ARG A 227 8.49 6.00 -18.15
C ARG A 227 8.98 7.45 -18.04
N ILE A 228 9.62 7.96 -19.08
CA ILE A 228 10.02 9.38 -19.15
C ILE A 228 9.02 10.12 -20.04
N LEU A 229 8.50 11.24 -19.55
CA LEU A 229 7.58 12.11 -20.25
C LEU A 229 7.94 13.58 -19.99
N ASN A 230 8.23 14.34 -21.04
CA ASN A 230 8.59 15.77 -20.97
C ASN A 230 9.72 16.07 -19.94
N GLY A 231 10.77 15.25 -19.91
CA GLY A 231 11.89 15.41 -18.97
C GLY A 231 11.60 15.00 -17.53
N VAL A 232 10.44 14.39 -17.28
CA VAL A 232 10.05 13.85 -15.97
C VAL A 232 9.96 12.33 -16.05
N ARG A 233 10.70 11.66 -15.17
CA ARG A 233 10.61 10.23 -14.92
C ARG A 233 9.42 9.97 -14.01
N LEU A 234 8.42 9.29 -14.55
CA LEU A 234 7.30 8.74 -13.81
C LEU A 234 7.62 7.32 -13.40
N SER A 235 7.21 6.92 -12.20
CA SER A 235 7.35 5.55 -11.73
C SER A 235 6.14 5.09 -10.94
N HIS A 236 5.92 3.77 -10.94
CA HIS A 236 4.89 3.13 -10.15
C HIS A 236 5.45 1.87 -9.49
N THR A 237 5.16 1.75 -8.20
CA THR A 237 5.51 0.62 -7.35
C THR A 237 4.27 0.20 -6.58
N ARG A 238 4.09 -1.10 -6.38
CA ARG A 238 3.06 -1.65 -5.50
C ARG A 238 3.67 -2.66 -4.55
N THR A 239 3.54 -2.38 -3.26
CA THR A 239 3.95 -3.30 -2.21
C THR A 239 2.69 -3.96 -1.63
N PRO A 240 2.52 -5.29 -1.77
CA PRO A 240 1.35 -5.98 -1.24
C PRO A 240 1.14 -5.71 0.25
N GLY A 241 -0.07 -5.30 0.63
CA GLY A 241 -0.41 -5.01 2.03
C GLY A 241 0.23 -3.75 2.62
N VAL A 242 0.92 -2.92 1.81
CA VAL A 242 1.54 -1.67 2.28
C VAL A 242 0.96 -0.48 1.54
N ALA A 243 1.28 -0.29 0.26
CA ALA A 243 0.79 0.85 -0.50
C ALA A 243 1.00 0.70 -2.01
N THR A 244 0.20 1.46 -2.75
CA THR A 244 0.46 1.85 -4.13
C THR A 244 1.16 3.19 -4.14
N MET A 245 2.26 3.30 -4.90
CA MET A 245 3.05 4.52 -4.99
C MET A 245 3.17 4.98 -6.44
N PHE A 246 3.06 6.28 -6.65
CA PHE A 246 3.35 6.95 -7.92
C PHE A 246 4.37 8.06 -7.66
N ALA A 247 5.51 8.02 -8.34
CA ALA A 247 6.53 9.06 -8.18
C ALA A 247 6.81 9.79 -9.49
N ALA A 248 7.19 11.05 -9.37
CA ALA A 248 7.62 11.90 -10.47
C ALA A 248 8.90 12.64 -10.06
N GLU A 249 9.96 12.46 -10.84
CA GLU A 249 11.29 13.01 -10.59
C GLU A 249 11.90 13.50 -11.90
N PRO A 250 12.89 14.41 -11.88
CA PRO A 250 13.63 14.78 -13.09
C PRO A 250 14.28 13.56 -13.75
N ALA A 251 14.27 13.51 -15.09
CA ALA A 251 14.70 12.35 -15.87
C ALA A 251 16.22 12.16 -15.96
#